data_AF-A0A8G1UGA9-F1
#
_entry.id   AF-A0A8G1UGA9-F1
#
_cell.length_a   1.000
_cell.length_b   1.000
_cell.length_c   1.000
_cell.angle_alpha   90.00
_cell.angle_beta   90.00
_cell.angle_gamma   90.00
#
_symmetry.space_group_name_H-M   'P 1'
#
loop_
_entity.id
_entity.type
_entity.pdbx_description
1 polymer ?
#
loop_
_entity_poly.entity_id
_entity_poly.type
_entity_poly.pdbx_seq_one_letter_code
_entity_poly.pdbx_strand_id
1 'polypeptide(L)' 'MTEPAVRAWEAASRLVELLDVEVRVAEEGEGIRIFLELPPHRRETNHLEVLSVLQAADRFGHRRRSGQEQLWAVYRTLP' A
#
# COMPACT_ATOMS: atom_id res chain seq x y z
N MET A 1 -15.88 -10.64 4.26
CA MET A 1 -14.94 -9.81 3.47
C MET A 1 -14.70 -10.49 2.15
N THR A 2 -14.56 -9.76 1.05
CA THR A 2 -14.20 -10.32 -0.27
C THR A 2 -12.71 -10.69 -0.28
N GLU A 3 -12.28 -11.58 -1.17
CA GLU A 3 -10.86 -11.94 -1.31
C GLU A 3 -9.94 -10.72 -1.55
N PRO A 4 -10.28 -9.76 -2.43
CA PRO A 4 -9.48 -8.53 -2.59
C PRO A 4 -9.42 -7.69 -1.32
N ALA A 5 -10.51 -7.63 -0.55
CA ALA A 5 -10.52 -6.91 0.73
C ALA A 5 -9.61 -7.59 1.77
N VAL A 6 -9.59 -8.92 1.83
CA VAL A 6 -8.65 -9.67 2.69
C VAL A 6 -7.20 -9.34 2.32
N ARG A 7 -6.84 -9.47 1.03
CA ARG A 7 -5.48 -9.19 0.53
C ARG A 7 -5.05 -7.75 0.81
N ALA A 8 -5.94 -6.78 0.59
CA ALA A 8 -5.69 -5.38 0.90
C ALA A 8 -5.46 -5.14 2.40
N TRP A 9 -6.26 -5.75 3.26
CA TRP A 9 -6.11 -5.61 4.72
C TRP A 9 -4.84 -6.27 5.26
N GLU A 10 -4.46 -7.45 4.75
CA GLU A 10 -3.22 -8.12 5.11
C GLU A 10 -1.99 -7.27 4.71
N ALA A 11 -2.01 -6.71 3.50
CA ALA A 11 -0.95 -5.83 3.03
C ALA A 11 -0.89 -4.53 3.83
N ALA A 12 -2.04 -3.92 4.13
CA ALA A 12 -2.10 -2.70 4.94
C ALA A 12 -1.53 -2.95 6.34
N SER A 13 -1.92 -4.06 6.99
CA SER A 13 -1.43 -4.42 8.33
C SER A 13 0.09 -4.60 8.35
N ARG A 14 0.64 -5.32 7.35
CA ARG A 14 2.10 -5.47 7.20
C ARG A 14 2.81 -4.14 6.97
N LEU A 15 2.26 -3.24 6.16
CA LEU A 15 2.86 -1.93 5.92
C LEU A 15 2.83 -1.04 7.18
N VAL A 16 1.77 -1.13 7.98
CA VAL A 16 1.72 -0.46 9.30
C VAL A 16 2.82 -1.00 10.21
N GLU A 17 3.02 -2.32 10.29
CA GLU A 17 4.06 -2.94 11.12
C GLU A 17 5.48 -2.55 10.67
N LEU A 18 5.73 -2.53 9.36
CA LEU A 18 7.04 -2.22 8.79
C LEU A 18 7.41 -0.74 8.88
N LEU A 19 6.42 0.12 8.68
CA LEU A 19 6.65 1.54 8.45
C LEU A 19 6.15 2.42 9.58
N ASP A 20 5.31 1.88 10.48
CA ASP A 20 4.70 2.62 11.59
C ASP A 20 4.11 3.94 11.08
N VAL A 21 3.26 3.81 10.05
CA VAL A 21 2.53 4.88 9.37
C VAL A 21 1.05 4.55 9.25
N GLU A 22 0.23 5.58 9.04
CA GLU A 22 -1.16 5.40 8.64
C GLU A 22 -1.25 4.83 7.22
N VAL A 23 -2.00 3.74 7.06
CA VAL A 23 -2.37 3.18 5.76
C VAL A 23 -3.88 3.34 5.57
N ARG A 24 -4.26 4.02 4.49
CA ARG A 24 -5.67 4.18 4.11
C ARG A 24 -6.08 3.04 3.19
N VAL A 25 -7.21 2.44 3.50
CA VAL A 25 -7.84 1.38 2.68
C VAL A 25 -9.20 1.90 2.22
N ALA A 26 -9.45 1.90 0.92
CA ALA A 26 -10.69 2.37 0.32
C ALA A 26 -11.11 1.50 -0.86
N GLU A 27 -12.42 1.36 -1.06
CA GLU A 27 -12.96 0.77 -2.29
C GLU A 27 -13.03 1.84 -3.38
N GLU A 28 -12.38 1.59 -4.52
CA GLU A 28 -12.38 2.45 -5.70
C GLU A 28 -12.85 1.63 -6.91
N GLY A 29 -13.29 2.27 -8.00
CA GLY A 29 -13.98 1.58 -9.10
C GLY A 29 -13.27 0.35 -9.72
N GLU A 30 -11.96 0.21 -9.55
CA GLU A 30 -11.16 -0.93 -10.03
C GLU A 30 -10.88 -2.02 -8.95
N GLY A 31 -11.32 -1.83 -7.71
CA GLY A 31 -11.12 -2.76 -6.59
C GLY A 31 -10.80 -2.06 -5.27
N ILE A 32 -10.09 -2.76 -4.37
CA ILE A 32 -9.67 -2.19 -3.08
C ILE A 32 -8.29 -1.54 -3.24
N ARG A 33 -8.20 -0.25 -2.96
CA ARG A 33 -6.95 0.52 -2.98
C ARG A 33 -6.42 0.72 -1.57
N ILE A 34 -5.12 0.50 -1.42
CA ILE A 34 -4.35 0.96 -0.27
C ILE A 34 -3.49 2.17 -0.66
N PHE A 35 -3.34 3.11 0.26
CA PHE A 35 -2.54 4.33 0.07
C PHE A 35 -1.82 4.69 1.37
N LEU A 36 -0.57 5.11 1.26
CA LEU A 36 0.22 5.61 2.40
C LEU A 36 1.22 6.67 1.96
N GLU A 37 1.62 7.51 2.93
CA GLU A 37 2.67 8.50 2.77
C GLU A 37 3.89 8.07 3.59
N LEU A 38 5.07 8.07 2.96
CA LEU A 38 6.32 7.73 3.63
C LEU A 38 6.90 8.98 4.30
N PRO A 39 7.33 8.88 5.56
CA PRO A 39 7.95 10.00 6.25
C PRO A 39 9.28 10.42 5.58
N PRO A 40 9.57 11.72 5.46
CA PRO A 40 10.71 12.25 4.69
C PRO A 40 12.10 11.88 5.26
N HIS A 41 12.18 11.26 6.45
CA HIS A 41 13.42 11.07 7.19
C HIS A 41 13.67 9.63 7.69
N ARG A 42 12.90 8.62 7.26
CA ARG A 42 13.26 7.22 7.54
C ARG A 42 14.34 6.76 6.56
N ARG A 43 15.61 7.05 6.91
CA ARG A 43 16.82 6.69 6.14
C ARG A 43 16.98 5.17 5.93
N GLU A 44 16.28 4.34 6.70
CA GLU A 44 16.29 2.89 6.59
C GLU A 44 14.85 2.36 6.45
N THR A 45 14.14 2.85 5.44
CA THR A 45 12.92 2.16 5.02
C THR A 45 13.33 0.82 4.42
N ASN A 46 12.83 -0.30 4.91
CA ASN A 46 13.14 -1.63 4.38
C ASN A 46 12.47 -1.82 3.00
N HIS A 47 13.04 -1.17 1.99
CA HIS A 47 12.44 -1.02 0.66
C HIS A 47 12.15 -2.36 0.00
N LEU A 48 12.97 -3.38 0.24
CA LEU A 48 12.74 -4.73 -0.28
C LEU A 48 11.51 -5.37 0.34
N GLU A 49 11.31 -5.23 1.66
CA GLU A 49 10.12 -5.75 2.34
C GLU A 49 8.86 -4.99 1.91
N VAL A 50 8.93 -3.67 1.79
CA VAL A 50 7.81 -2.86 1.26
C VAL A 50 7.44 -3.31 -0.15
N LEU A 51 8.41 -3.49 -1.04
CA LEU A 51 8.17 -3.98 -2.40
C LEU A 51 7.60 -5.39 -2.40
N SER A 52 8.07 -6.27 -1.52
CA SER A 52 7.54 -7.63 -1.37
C SER A 52 6.06 -7.62 -0.97
N VAL A 53 5.65 -6.73 -0.07
CA VAL A 53 4.23 -6.56 0.29
C VAL A 53 3.42 -6.04 -0.90
N LEU A 54 3.91 -5.01 -1.59
CA LEU A 54 3.20 -4.40 -2.72
C LEU A 54 3.12 -5.32 -3.96
N GLN A 55 4.08 -6.22 -4.14
CA GLN A 55 4.11 -7.16 -5.27
C GLN A 55 2.92 -8.13 -5.27
N ALA A 56 2.26 -8.33 -4.12
CA ALA A 56 1.04 -9.12 -4.03
C ALA A 56 -0.19 -8.40 -4.62
N ALA A 57 -0.11 -7.11 -4.95
CA ALA A 57 -1.20 -6.34 -5.56
C ALA A 57 -1.27 -6.53 -7.08
N ASP A 58 -2.44 -6.34 -7.67
CA ASP A 58 -2.62 -6.40 -9.13
C ASP A 58 -2.01 -5.19 -9.85
N ARG A 59 -1.96 -4.05 -9.16
CA ARG A 59 -1.22 -2.86 -9.59
C ARG A 59 -0.70 -2.13 -8.38
N PHE A 60 0.54 -1.66 -8.43
CA PHE A 60 1.09 -0.79 -7.39
C PHE A 60 1.96 0.29 -8.03
N GLY A 61 2.26 1.33 -7.27
CA GLY A 61 3.12 2.38 -7.74
C GLY A 61 3.51 3.36 -6.66
N HIS A 62 4.32 4.31 -7.11
CA HIS A 62 4.95 5.31 -6.28
C HIS A 62 4.77 6.68 -6.95
N ARG A 63 4.55 7.72 -6.14
CA ARG A 63 4.49 9.09 -6.62
C ARG A 63 5.09 10.03 -5.58
N ARG A 64 5.94 10.95 -6.02
CA ARG A 64 6.41 12.06 -5.20
C ARG A 64 5.52 13.28 -5.39
N ARG A 65 5.01 13.87 -4.30
CA ARG A 65 4.22 15.10 -4.33
C ARG A 65 4.59 16.00 -3.15
N SER A 66 4.88 17.28 -3.43
CA SER A 66 5.19 18.27 -2.39
C SER A 66 6.29 17.83 -1.40
N GLY A 67 7.30 17.09 -1.89
CA GLY A 67 8.38 16.56 -1.06
C GLY A 67 8.04 15.30 -0.25
N GLN A 68 6.79 14.81 -0.31
CA GLN A 68 6.37 13.55 0.31
C GLN A 68 6.40 12.42 -0.73
N GLU A 69 6.88 11.26 -0.30
CA GLU A 69 6.83 10.03 -1.11
C GLU A 69 5.54 9.28 -0.79
N GLN A 70 4.76 8.93 -1.80
CA GLN A 70 3.46 8.27 -1.65
C GLN A 70 3.50 6.90 -2.33
N LEU A 71 2.98 5.88 -1.65
CA LEU A 71 2.82 4.54 -2.19
C LEU A 71 1.34 4.19 -2.31
N TRP A 72 1.01 3.41 -3.33
CA TRP A 72 -0.34 2.88 -3.51
C TRP A 72 -0.30 1.49 -4.12
N ALA A 73 -1.34 0.70 -3.81
CA ALA A 73 -1.57 -0.60 -4.41
C ALA A 73 -3.08 -0.84 -4.59
N VAL A 74 -3.45 -1.62 -5.60
CA VAL A 74 -4.83 -1.93 -5.98
C VAL A 74 -4.98 -3.44 -6.06
N TYR A 75 -6.01 -3.95 -5.38
CA TYR A 75 -6.44 -5.34 -5.36
C TYR A 75 -7.78 -5.42 -6.09
N ARG A 76 -7.78 -5.95 -7.30
CA ARG A 76 -8.94 -5.95 -8.19
C ARG A 76 -10.00 -6.92 -7.69
N THR A 77 -11.22 -6.46 -7.61
CA THR A 77 -12.40 -7.34 -7.67
C THR A 77 -12.51 -7.83 -9.10
N LEU A 78 -12.34 -9.14 -9.31
CA LEU A 78 -12.59 -9.75 -10.62
C LEU A 78 -13.98 -9.33 -11.11
N PRO A 79 -14.16 -9.07 -12.41
CA PRO A 79 -15.48 -8.80 -12.98
C PRO A 79 -16.41 -10.01 -12.84
#